data_AF-Q6UVH2-F1
#
_entry.id   AF-Q6UVH2-F1
#
_cell.length_a   1.000
_cell.length_b   1.000
_cell.length_c   1.000
_cell.angle_alpha   90.00
_cell.angle_beta   90.00
_cell.angle_gamma   90.00
#
_symmetry.space_group_name_H-M   'P 1'
#
loop_
_entity.id
_entity.type
_entity.pdbx_description
1 polymer ?
#
loop_
_entity_poly.entity_id
_entity_poly.type
_entity_poly.pdbx_seq_one_letter_code
_entity_poly.pdbx_strand_id
1 'polypeptide(L)'
;YQSVIYPFLSQRRNPWQASYIVPLVWCMACLSSLPTFYFRDVRTIEYLGVNACIMAFPPEKYAQWSAGIALMKNILGFIIPLIFIATCYFGIRKHLLKTNSYGKNRITRDQVLKMAAAVVLAFIICWLPFHVLTFLDALAWMGVINSC
;
A
#
# COMPACT_ATOMS: atom_id res chain seq x y z
N TYR A 1 -7.25 7.53 13.26
CA TYR A 1 -7.26 6.81 14.56
C TYR A 1 -6.90 7.75 15.72
N GLN A 2 -5.67 8.29 15.79
CA GLN A 2 -5.23 9.15 16.91
C GLN A 2 -6.11 10.39 17.16
N SER A 3 -6.62 11.04 16.10
CA SER A 3 -7.53 12.20 16.23
C SER A 3 -8.91 11.86 16.81
N VAL A 4 -9.36 10.61 16.66
CA VAL A 4 -10.66 10.15 17.18
C VAL A 4 -10.54 9.71 18.65
N ILE A 5 -9.38 9.15 19.05
CA ILE A 5 -9.15 8.75 20.45
C ILE A 5 -8.78 9.93 21.34
N TYR A 6 -8.05 10.92 20.82
CA TYR A 6 -7.59 12.06 21.60
C TYR A 6 -8.06 13.41 21.00
N PRO A 7 -9.35 13.77 21.16
CA PRO A 7 -9.93 14.97 20.55
C PRO A 7 -9.23 16.27 21.00
N PHE A 8 -8.82 16.38 22.26
CA PHE A 8 -8.13 17.56 22.80
C PHE A 8 -6.66 17.68 22.35
N LEU A 9 -5.97 16.55 22.06
CA LEU A 9 -4.62 16.56 21.48
C LEU A 9 -4.64 16.80 19.96
N SER A 10 -5.76 16.51 19.28
CA SER A 10 -5.93 16.77 17.84
C SER A 10 -6.00 18.26 17.52
N GLN A 11 -6.59 19.09 18.38
CA GLN A 11 -6.59 20.56 18.24
C GLN A 11 -5.22 21.19 18.55
N ARG A 12 -4.40 20.51 19.37
CA ARG A 12 -3.00 20.87 19.69
C ARG A 12 -1.98 20.05 18.89
N ARG A 13 -2.38 19.45 17.76
CA ARG A 13 -1.49 18.60 16.97
C ARG A 13 -0.30 19.42 16.54
N ASN A 14 0.86 19.12 17.14
CA ASN A 14 2.05 19.92 16.98
C ASN A 14 2.48 19.89 15.50
N PRO A 15 2.52 21.01 14.76
CA PRO A 15 2.89 21.00 13.33
C PRO A 15 4.27 20.39 13.10
N TRP A 16 5.16 20.46 14.11
CA TRP A 16 6.45 19.80 14.12
C TRP A 16 6.38 18.28 13.95
N GLN A 17 5.34 17.61 14.46
CA GLN A 17 5.16 16.16 14.23
C GLN A 17 4.89 15.85 12.76
N ALA A 18 4.07 16.66 12.09
CA ALA A 18 3.86 16.53 10.65
C ALA A 18 5.16 16.83 9.87
N SER A 19 5.96 17.78 10.36
CA SER A 19 7.26 18.13 9.78
C SER A 19 8.29 17.00 9.82
N TYR A 20 8.20 16.05 10.75
CA TYR A 20 9.07 14.86 10.77
C TYR A 20 8.46 13.66 10.02
N ILE A 21 7.14 13.48 10.11
CA ILE A 21 6.45 12.36 9.44
C ILE A 21 6.53 12.50 7.92
N VAL A 22 6.41 13.72 7.38
CA VAL A 22 6.43 13.93 5.92
C VAL A 22 7.78 13.52 5.31
N PRO A 23 8.95 14.03 5.77
CA PRO A 23 10.24 13.56 5.29
C PRO A 23 10.45 12.07 5.49
N LEU A 24 10.00 11.50 6.62
CA LEU A 24 10.13 10.07 6.88
C LEU A 24 9.38 9.23 5.83
N VAL A 25 8.14 9.61 5.51
CA VAL A 25 7.34 8.93 4.46
C VAL A 25 8.01 9.06 3.10
N TRP A 26 8.54 10.23 2.76
CA TRP A 26 9.31 10.42 1.53
C TRP A 26 10.56 9.55 1.49
N CYS A 27 11.35 9.50 2.56
CA CYS A 27 12.53 8.64 2.63
C CYS A 27 12.15 7.16 2.46
N MET A 28 11.09 6.68 3.11
CA MET A 28 10.60 5.32 2.93
C MET A 28 10.13 5.05 1.49
N ALA A 29 9.47 6.00 0.86
CA ALA A 29 9.06 5.91 -0.54
C ALA A 29 10.27 5.85 -1.50
N CYS A 30 11.28 6.68 -1.27
CA CYS A 30 12.52 6.65 -2.03
C CYS A 30 13.25 5.31 -1.85
N LEU A 31 13.41 4.84 -0.61
CA LEU A 31 14.07 3.57 -0.29
C LEU A 31 13.36 2.38 -0.95
N SER A 32 12.03 2.32 -0.88
CA SER A 32 11.24 1.27 -1.54
C SER A 32 11.29 1.34 -3.07
N SER A 33 11.55 2.53 -3.63
CA SER A 33 11.69 2.75 -5.08
C SER A 33 13.09 2.43 -5.60
N LEU A 34 14.11 2.32 -4.74
CA LEU A 34 15.50 2.07 -5.13
C LEU A 34 15.68 0.83 -6.04
N PRO A 35 15.04 -0.33 -5.78
CA PRO A 35 15.18 -1.47 -6.67
C PRO A 35 14.64 -1.18 -8.07
N THR A 36 13.53 -0.43 -8.16
CA THR A 36 12.99 -0.01 -9.45
C THR A 36 13.94 0.98 -10.11
N PHE A 37 14.49 1.94 -9.38
CA PHE A 37 15.46 2.90 -9.92
C PHE A 37 16.72 2.22 -10.46
N TYR A 38 17.24 1.21 -9.76
CA TYR A 38 18.46 0.50 -10.16
C TYR A 38 18.26 -0.43 -11.36
N PHE A 39 17.15 -1.19 -11.38
CA PHE A 39 16.91 -2.20 -12.41
C PHE A 39 16.09 -1.72 -13.60
N ARG A 40 15.45 -0.54 -13.54
CA ARG A 40 14.65 -0.02 -14.66
C ARG A 40 15.57 0.57 -15.72
N ASP A 41 15.59 -0.06 -16.90
CA ASP A 41 16.47 0.34 -17.98
C ASP A 41 15.86 0.02 -19.35
N VAL A 42 16.38 0.65 -20.40
CA VAL A 42 15.98 0.37 -21.78
C VAL A 42 16.83 -0.78 -22.32
N ARG A 43 16.18 -1.86 -22.72
CA ARG A 43 16.82 -3.03 -23.32
C ARG A 43 16.14 -3.42 -24.62
N THR A 44 16.94 -3.85 -25.58
CA THR A 44 16.45 -4.36 -26.86
C THR A 44 15.94 -5.78 -26.67
N ILE A 45 14.68 -6.03 -27.01
CA ILE A 45 14.10 -7.38 -27.04
C ILE A 45 14.22 -7.88 -28.48
N GLU A 46 15.25 -8.67 -28.77
CA GLU A 46 15.60 -9.11 -30.12
C GLU A 46 14.43 -9.83 -30.82
N TYR A 47 13.74 -10.73 -30.10
CA TYR A 47 12.59 -11.46 -30.63
C TYR A 47 11.45 -10.55 -31.11
N LEU A 48 11.29 -9.38 -30.49
CA LEU A 48 10.25 -8.40 -30.84
C LEU A 48 10.78 -7.26 -31.72
N GLY A 49 12.11 -7.15 -31.92
CA GLY A 49 12.75 -6.08 -32.67
C GLY A 49 12.55 -4.67 -32.08
N VAL A 50 12.26 -4.55 -30.78
CA VAL A 50 11.93 -3.27 -30.12
C VAL A 50 12.83 -2.96 -28.93
N ASN A 51 13.09 -1.67 -28.72
CA ASN A 51 13.68 -1.16 -27.49
C ASN A 51 12.58 -0.93 -26.45
N ALA A 52 12.59 -1.72 -25.38
CA ALA A 52 11.57 -1.69 -24.34
C ALA A 52 12.17 -1.23 -23.00
N CYS A 53 11.40 -0.43 -22.24
CA CYS A 53 11.75 -0.03 -20.88
C CYS A 53 11.28 -1.12 -19.90
N ILE A 54 12.20 -1.98 -19.49
CA ILE A 54 11.91 -3.18 -18.71
C ILE A 54 12.67 -3.18 -17.39
N MET A 55 12.35 -4.13 -16.52
CA MET A 55 13.20 -4.45 -15.38
C MET A 55 14.35 -5.30 -15.89
N ALA A 56 15.52 -4.70 -16.08
CA ALA A 56 16.74 -5.36 -16.55
C ALA A 56 17.43 -6.12 -15.40
N PHE A 57 16.74 -7.13 -14.86
CA PHE A 57 17.34 -8.03 -13.86
C PHE A 57 18.47 -8.87 -14.46
N PRO A 58 19.42 -9.36 -13.64
CA PRO A 58 20.46 -10.27 -14.09
C PRO A 58 19.85 -11.52 -14.77
N PRO A 59 20.22 -11.84 -16.03
CA PRO A 59 19.59 -12.91 -16.80
C PRO A 59 19.64 -14.28 -16.10
N GLU A 60 20.76 -14.60 -15.45
CA GLU A 60 20.97 -15.88 -14.74
C GLU A 60 19.99 -16.09 -13.57
N LYS A 61 19.49 -15.00 -12.99
CA LYS A 61 18.64 -15.00 -11.78
C LYS A 61 17.35 -14.21 -12.01
N TYR A 62 16.94 -14.04 -13.27
CA TYR A 62 15.86 -13.14 -13.64
C TYR A 62 14.55 -13.50 -12.93
N ALA A 63 14.19 -14.79 -12.92
CA ALA A 63 13.00 -15.29 -12.25
C ALA A 63 12.98 -14.99 -10.74
N GLN A 64 14.11 -15.20 -10.06
CA GLN A 64 14.24 -15.00 -8.61
C GLN A 64 14.12 -13.51 -8.26
N TRP A 65 14.77 -12.64 -9.02
CA TRP A 65 14.66 -11.19 -8.85
C TRP A 65 13.24 -10.69 -9.16
N SER A 66 12.64 -11.19 -10.23
CA SER A 66 11.26 -10.83 -10.61
C SER A 66 10.27 -11.20 -9.51
N ALA A 67 10.29 -12.45 -9.03
CA ALA A 67 9.45 -12.91 -7.93
C ALA A 67 9.72 -12.13 -6.63
N GLY A 68 10.98 -11.93 -6.26
CA GLY A 68 11.36 -11.20 -5.05
C GLY A 68 10.87 -9.75 -5.05
N ILE A 69 11.06 -9.03 -6.15
CA ILE A 69 10.59 -7.65 -6.29
C ILE A 69 9.06 -7.58 -6.35
N ALA A 70 8.40 -8.51 -7.03
CA ALA A 70 6.95 -8.59 -7.06
C ALA A 70 6.35 -8.84 -5.66
N LEU A 71 6.93 -9.76 -4.88
CA LEU A 71 6.52 -10.01 -3.50
C LEU A 71 6.79 -8.80 -2.60
N MET A 72 7.96 -8.16 -2.72
CA MET A 72 8.29 -6.93 -2.00
C MET A 72 7.25 -5.83 -2.28
N LYS A 73 6.89 -5.62 -3.55
CA LYS A 73 5.86 -4.63 -3.95
C LYS A 73 4.50 -4.98 -3.36
N ASN A 74 4.12 -6.25 -3.36
CA ASN A 74 2.87 -6.71 -2.73
C ASN A 74 2.84 -6.43 -1.22
N ILE A 75 3.93 -6.75 -0.52
CA ILE A 75 4.00 -6.56 0.93
C ILE A 75 3.99 -5.07 1.28
N LEU A 76 4.87 -4.28 0.69
CA LEU A 76 5.05 -2.86 1.01
C LEU A 76 3.92 -1.98 0.46
N GLY A 77 3.45 -2.28 -0.75
CA GLY A 77 2.46 -1.47 -1.47
C GLY A 77 1.01 -1.82 -1.13
N PHE A 78 0.73 -3.03 -0.64
CA PHE A 78 -0.64 -3.47 -0.40
C PHE A 78 -0.87 -4.01 1.00
N ILE A 79 -0.12 -5.05 1.42
CA ILE A 79 -0.41 -5.76 2.68
C ILE A 79 -0.21 -4.85 3.90
N ILE A 80 0.93 -4.14 3.99
CA ILE A 80 1.20 -3.24 5.12
C ILE A 80 0.18 -2.09 5.16
N PRO A 81 -0.09 -1.35 4.05
CA PRO A 81 -1.14 -0.34 4.03
C PRO A 81 -2.52 -0.88 4.41
N LEU A 82 -2.91 -2.04 3.89
CA LEU A 82 -4.21 -2.65 4.15
C LEU A 82 -4.38 -2.98 5.64
N ILE A 83 -3.37 -3.61 6.26
CA ILE A 83 -3.38 -3.91 7.71
C ILE A 83 -3.48 -2.62 8.52
N PHE A 84 -2.72 -1.59 8.15
CA PHE A 84 -2.73 -0.31 8.87
C PHE A 84 -4.10 0.38 8.79
N ILE A 85 -4.70 0.46 7.60
CA ILE A 85 -6.01 1.10 7.42
C ILE A 85 -7.12 0.26 8.09
N ALA A 86 -7.06 -1.08 7.97
CA ALA A 86 -8.02 -1.97 8.60
C ALA A 86 -7.99 -1.85 10.14
N THR A 87 -6.81 -1.91 10.75
CA THR A 87 -6.66 -1.74 12.21
C THR A 87 -7.13 -0.37 12.68
N CYS A 88 -6.85 0.69 11.90
CA CYS A 88 -7.40 2.02 12.15
C CYS A 88 -8.94 2.03 12.10
N TYR A 89 -9.55 1.40 11.10
CA TYR A 89 -11.01 1.31 10.96
C TYR A 89 -11.63 0.52 12.13
N PHE A 90 -11.10 -0.65 12.47
CA PHE A 90 -11.60 -1.45 13.60
C PHE A 90 -11.43 -0.72 14.94
N GLY A 91 -10.31 -0.04 15.13
CA GLY A 91 -10.06 0.78 16.32
C GLY A 91 -11.04 1.95 16.45
N ILE A 92 -11.25 2.69 15.35
CA ILE A 92 -12.25 3.76 15.28
C ILE A 92 -13.65 3.18 15.56
N ARG A 93 -14.05 2.09 14.89
CA ARG A 93 -15.34 1.42 15.09
C ARG A 93 -15.54 0.96 16.53
N LYS A 94 -14.53 0.34 17.16
CA LYS A 94 -14.61 -0.15 18.56
C LYS A 94 -14.78 1.00 19.56
N HIS A 95 -13.98 2.06 19.43
CA HIS A 95 -14.11 3.24 20.29
C HIS A 95 -15.48 3.92 20.12
N LEU A 96 -15.96 4.02 18.87
CA LEU A 96 -17.24 4.65 18.54
C LEU A 96 -18.48 3.83 18.91
N LEU A 97 -18.35 2.50 19.03
CA LEU A 97 -19.42 1.62 19.56
C LEU A 97 -19.48 1.68 21.10
N LYS A 98 -18.35 1.95 21.76
CA LYS A 98 -18.28 2.08 23.23
C LYS A 98 -18.81 3.42 23.74
N THR A 99 -18.74 4.48 22.94
CA THR A 99 -19.26 5.81 23.30
C THR A 99 -20.73 5.95 22.87
N ASN A 100 -21.66 5.71 23.80
CA ASN A 100 -23.11 5.90 23.62
C ASN A 100 -23.49 7.39 23.44
N SER A 101 -23.17 7.98 22.28
CA SER A 101 -23.52 9.38 21.99
C SER A 101 -24.86 9.46 21.24
N TYR A 102 -25.91 9.90 21.94
CA TYR A 102 -27.22 10.20 21.35
C TYR A 102 -27.16 11.50 20.50
N GLY A 103 -27.94 11.58 19.41
CA GLY A 103 -28.17 12.81 18.64
C GLY A 103 -27.16 13.13 17.52
N LYS A 104 -26.88 14.43 17.29
CA LYS A 104 -26.05 14.99 16.18
C LYS A 104 -24.66 14.34 16.06
N ASN A 105 -24.06 13.92 17.17
CA ASN A 105 -22.78 13.21 17.22
C ASN A 105 -22.81 11.84 16.54
N ARG A 106 -23.99 11.17 16.46
CA ARG A 106 -24.15 9.89 15.76
C ARG A 106 -24.09 10.06 14.23
N ILE A 107 -24.64 11.15 13.70
CA ILE A 107 -24.70 11.41 12.25
C ILE A 107 -23.30 11.74 11.71
N THR A 108 -22.59 12.66 12.36
CA THR A 108 -21.20 13.01 12.00
C THR A 108 -20.27 11.81 12.16
N ARG A 109 -20.50 10.95 13.17
CA ARG A 109 -19.78 9.68 13.40
C ARG A 109 -19.95 8.68 12.26
N ASP A 110 -21.19 8.41 11.86
CA ASP A 110 -21.48 7.44 10.79
C ASP A 110 -20.90 7.95 9.46
N GLN A 111 -20.82 9.27 9.27
CA GLN A 111 -20.17 9.88 8.10
C GLN A 111 -18.64 9.66 8.11
N VAL A 112 -17.95 9.83 9.24
CA VAL A 112 -16.51 9.55 9.35
C VAL A 112 -16.19 8.07 9.11
N LEU A 113 -17.00 7.16 9.68
CA LEU A 113 -16.85 5.72 9.43
C LEU A 113 -17.12 5.36 7.97
N LYS A 114 -18.15 5.94 7.35
CA LYS A 114 -18.44 5.77 5.92
C LYS A 114 -17.29 6.28 5.05
N MET A 115 -16.70 7.43 5.37
CA MET A 115 -15.53 7.95 4.66
C MET A 115 -14.33 7.02 4.81
N ALA A 116 -14.02 6.54 6.02
CA ALA A 116 -12.93 5.59 6.25
C ALA A 116 -13.17 4.26 5.50
N ALA A 117 -14.39 3.74 5.53
CA ALA A 117 -14.77 2.54 4.78
C ALA A 117 -14.68 2.77 3.26
N ALA A 118 -15.12 3.92 2.75
CA ALA A 118 -14.99 4.28 1.34
C ALA A 118 -13.52 4.33 0.90
N VAL A 119 -12.62 4.88 1.72
CA VAL A 119 -11.17 4.87 1.44
C VAL A 119 -10.62 3.44 1.41
N VAL A 120 -11.01 2.57 2.35
CA VAL A 120 -10.61 1.15 2.35
C VAL A 120 -11.10 0.45 1.10
N LEU A 121 -12.37 0.62 0.75
CA LEU A 121 -12.99 -0.03 -0.40
C LEU A 121 -12.36 0.45 -1.72
N ALA A 122 -12.16 1.76 -1.87
CA ALA A 122 -11.49 2.32 -3.04
C ALA A 122 -10.05 1.80 -3.16
N PHE A 123 -9.32 1.72 -2.04
CA PHE A 123 -7.98 1.14 -2.03
C PHE A 123 -7.99 -0.31 -2.50
N ILE A 124 -8.87 -1.15 -1.94
CA ILE A 124 -8.98 -2.56 -2.33
C ILE A 124 -9.37 -2.68 -3.81
N ILE A 125 -10.43 -2.00 -4.26
CA ILE A 125 -10.93 -2.13 -5.63
C ILE A 125 -9.87 -1.71 -6.65
N CYS A 126 -9.14 -0.63 -6.40
CA CYS A 126 -8.16 -0.11 -7.35
C CYS A 126 -6.83 -0.88 -7.30
N TRP A 127 -6.37 -1.31 -6.13
CA TRP A 127 -5.04 -1.90 -5.95
C TRP A 127 -5.04 -3.43 -5.97
N LEU A 128 -6.11 -4.07 -5.50
CA LEU A 128 -6.18 -5.53 -5.43
C LEU A 128 -5.96 -6.20 -6.81
N PRO A 129 -6.56 -5.77 -7.92
CA PRO A 129 -6.36 -6.44 -9.22
C PRO A 129 -4.88 -6.47 -9.63
N PHE A 130 -4.20 -5.32 -9.52
CA PHE A 130 -2.77 -5.21 -9.85
C PHE A 130 -1.91 -6.09 -8.92
N HIS A 131 -2.18 -6.07 -7.62
CA HIS A 131 -1.43 -6.86 -6.65
C HIS A 131 -1.66 -8.37 -6.79
N VAL A 132 -2.90 -8.79 -7.07
CA VAL A 132 -3.21 -10.19 -7.38
C VAL A 132 -2.46 -10.64 -8.63
N LEU A 133 -2.49 -9.88 -9.73
CA LEU A 133 -1.77 -10.23 -10.95
C LEU A 133 -0.26 -10.34 -10.73
N THR A 134 0.34 -9.35 -10.07
CA THR A 134 1.78 -9.39 -9.76
C THR A 134 2.16 -10.51 -8.80
N PHE A 135 1.27 -10.91 -7.89
CA PHE A 135 1.47 -12.06 -7.02
C PHE A 135 1.39 -13.39 -7.79
N LEU A 136 0.43 -13.52 -8.71
CA LEU A 136 0.33 -14.67 -9.60
C LEU A 136 1.56 -14.78 -10.52
N ASP A 137 2.01 -13.66 -11.09
CA ASP A 137 3.27 -13.59 -11.86
C ASP A 137 4.46 -14.07 -11.03
N ALA A 138 4.54 -13.65 -9.76
CA ALA A 138 5.61 -14.10 -8.86
C ALA A 138 5.57 -15.62 -8.63
N LEU A 139 4.37 -16.19 -8.44
CA LEU A 139 4.19 -17.63 -8.29
C LEU A 139 4.55 -18.40 -9.57
N ALA A 140 4.25 -17.84 -10.74
CA ALA A 140 4.67 -18.39 -12.03
C ALA A 140 6.20 -18.37 -12.18
N TRP A 141 6.87 -17.26 -11.84
CA TRP A 141 8.34 -17.18 -11.83
C TRP A 141 8.99 -18.15 -10.85
N MET A 142 8.32 -18.52 -9.77
CA MET A 142 8.79 -19.53 -8.80
C MET A 142 8.49 -20.98 -9.23
N GLY A 143 7.81 -21.20 -10.36
CA GLY A 143 7.42 -22.53 -10.83
C GLY A 143 6.35 -23.22 -9.98
N VAL A 144 5.63 -22.46 -9.14
CA VAL A 144 4.56 -22.98 -8.28
C VAL A 144 3.27 -23.17 -9.09
N ILE A 145 3.03 -22.27 -10.04
CA ILE A 145 1.90 -22.34 -10.96
C ILE A 145 2.47 -22.61 -12.36
N ASN A 146 2.21 -23.80 -12.90
CA ASN A 146 2.68 -24.25 -14.23
C ASN A 146 1.66 -23.98 -15.35
N SER A 147 0.54 -23.31 -15.07
CA SER A 147 -0.53 -23.07 -16.03
C SER A 147 -1.23 -21.74 -15.76
N CYS A 148 -1.11 -20.81 -16.71
CA CYS A 148 -2.17 -19.86 -17.05
C CYS A 148 -2.43 -20.02 -18.55
#